data_AF-A0A8W8M6Z8-F1
#
_entry.id   AF-A0A8W8M6Z8-F1
#
_cell.length_a   1.000
_cell.length_b   1.000
_cell.length_c   1.000
_cell.angle_alpha   90.00
_cell.angle_beta   90.00
_cell.angle_gamma   90.00
#
_symmetry.space_group_name_H-M   'P 1'
#
loop_
_entity.id
_entity.type
_entity.pdbx_description
1 polymer ?
#
loop_
_entity_poly.entity_id
_entity_poly.type
_entity_poly.pdbx_seq_one_letter_code
_entity_poly.pdbx_strand_id
1 'polypeptide(L)' 'SDGRIVCTLIDCPKKCKYYGKVYTEGDRFPARDGCNECTCKYDGSVSCTEKACGYGK' A
#
# COMPACT_ATOMS: atom_id res chain seq x y z
N SER A 1 -14.47 -27.78 -9.32
CA SER A 1 -14.31 -26.57 -8.50
C SER A 1 -13.41 -26.90 -7.32
N ASP A 2 -12.09 -26.75 -7.46
CA ASP A 2 -11.16 -26.66 -6.33
C ASP A 2 -9.82 -26.14 -6.85
N GLY A 3 -9.81 -24.87 -7.27
CA GLY A 3 -8.57 -24.16 -7.57
C GLY A 3 -7.93 -23.75 -6.26
N ARG A 4 -7.38 -24.71 -5.51
CA ARG A 4 -6.63 -24.43 -4.30
C ARG A 4 -5.40 -23.64 -4.71
N ILE A 5 -5.43 -22.33 -4.51
CA ILE A 5 -4.24 -21.48 -4.61
C ILE A 5 -3.30 -22.02 -3.54
N VAL A 6 -2.40 -22.91 -3.95
CA VAL A 6 -1.29 -23.34 -3.12
C VAL A 6 -0.34 -22.15 -3.10
N CYS A 7 -0.56 -21.23 -2.15
CA CYS A 7 0.51 -20.35 -1.71
C CYS A 7 1.53 -21.25 -1.00
N THR A 8 2.38 -21.94 -1.77
CA THR A 8 3.51 -22.72 -1.26
C THR A 8 4.51 -21.74 -0.68
N LEU A 9 4.37 -21.37 0.60
CA LEU A 9 5.42 -20.79 1.49
C LEU A 9 6.32 -19.66 0.94
N ILE A 10 5.99 -19.11 -0.22
CA ILE A 10 6.58 -17.96 -0.90
C ILE A 10 5.45 -16.96 -0.81
N ASP A 11 5.44 -16.23 0.29
CA ASP A 11 4.66 -15.04 0.59
C ASP A 11 3.70 -14.62 -0.55
N CYS A 12 2.39 -14.85 -0.37
CA CYS A 12 1.42 -14.27 -1.30
C CYS A 12 1.71 -12.78 -1.34
N PRO A 13 2.10 -12.19 -2.49
CA PRO A 13 2.69 -10.86 -2.53
C PRO A 13 1.76 -9.93 -1.78
N LYS A 14 2.19 -9.49 -0.59
CA LYS A 14 1.28 -8.84 0.33
C LYS A 14 0.85 -7.54 -0.30
N LYS A 15 -0.44 -7.44 -0.57
CA LYS A 15 -1.01 -6.26 -1.17
C LYS A 15 -1.39 -5.27 -0.08
N CYS A 16 -1.02 -4.02 -0.27
CA CYS A 16 -1.48 -2.97 0.60
C CYS A 16 -2.88 -2.54 0.19
N LYS A 17 -3.77 -2.38 1.18
CA LYS A 17 -5.09 -1.78 0.96
C LYS A 17 -5.08 -0.37 1.53
N TYR A 18 -5.18 0.63 0.65
CA TYR A 18 -5.25 2.03 1.05
C TYR A 18 -6.47 2.68 0.41
N TYR A 19 -7.36 3.20 1.25
CA TYR A 19 -8.58 3.89 0.83
C TYR A 19 -9.45 3.11 -0.19
N GLY A 20 -9.56 1.79 -0.01
CA GLY A 20 -10.32 0.92 -0.91
C GLY A 20 -9.61 0.54 -2.21
N LYS A 21 -8.43 1.12 -2.48
CA LYS A 21 -7.55 0.70 -3.57
C LYS A 21 -6.55 -0.34 -3.06
N VAL A 22 -6.11 -1.19 -3.98
CA VAL A 22 -5.15 -2.27 -3.72
C VAL A 22 -3.86 -1.95 -4.47
N TYR A 23 -2.75 -1.99 -3.76
CA TYR A 23 -1.41 -1.71 -4.24
C TYR A 23 -0.50 -2.92 -4.00
N THR A 24 0.49 -3.10 -4.86
CA THR A 24 1.52 -4.13 -4.75
C THR A 24 2.80 -3.58 -4.16
N GLU A 25 3.68 -4.45 -3.66
CA GLU A 25 4.98 -4.03 -3.14
C GLU A 25 5.70 -3.09 -4.10
N GLY A 26 6.21 -1.98 -3.57
CA GLY A 26 6.96 -0.98 -4.33
C GLY A 26 6.11 0.09 -4.99
N ASP A 27 4.78 -0.09 -5.06
CA ASP A 27 3.88 0.96 -5.55
C ASP A 27 3.99 2.22 -4.70
N ARG A 28 4.11 3.35 -5.39
CA ARG A 28 4.11 4.71 -4.83
C ARG A 28 2.85 5.42 -5.27
N PHE A 29 2.13 6.01 -4.34
CA PHE A 29 0.86 6.68 -4.60
C PHE A 29 0.67 7.90 -3.69
N PRO A 30 -0.08 8.93 -4.13
CA PRO A 30 -0.38 10.06 -3.27
C PRO A 30 -1.24 9.62 -2.08
N ALA A 31 -0.92 10.12 -0.89
CA ALA A 31 -1.77 10.01 0.28
C ALA A 31 -3.10 10.73 0.03
N ARG A 32 -4.10 10.37 0.83
CA ARG A 32 -5.42 11.04 0.86
C ARG A 32 -5.28 12.56 1.00
N ASP A 33 -4.29 13.01 1.75
CA ASP A 33 -4.06 14.41 2.06
C ASP A 33 -3.55 15.21 0.85
N GLY A 34 -3.25 14.55 -0.27
CA GLY A 34 -2.79 15.16 -1.51
C GLY A 34 -1.36 15.74 -1.46
N CYS A 35 -0.73 15.74 -0.29
CA CYS A 35 0.60 16.30 -0.07
C CYS A 35 1.63 15.24 0.37
N ASN A 36 1.21 14.22 1.11
CA ASN A 36 2.08 13.10 1.46
C ASN A 36 2.11 12.07 0.33
N GLU A 37 3.21 11.34 0.22
CA GLU A 37 3.34 10.19 -0.69
C GLU A 37 3.43 8.93 0.15
N CYS A 38 2.71 7.89 -0.26
CA CYS A 38 2.68 6.59 0.38
C CYS A 38 3.33 5.53 -0.50
N THR A 39 4.01 4.58 0.13
CA THR A 39 4.65 3.43 -0.52
C THR A 39 4.11 2.14 0.09
N CYS A 40 3.73 1.18 -0.76
CA CYS A 40 3.40 -0.16 -0.30
C CYS A 40 4.67 -0.97 -0.01
N LYS A 41 4.80 -1.46 1.22
CA LYS A 41 5.94 -2.25 1.69
C LYS A 41 5.71 -3.74 1.43
N TYR A 42 6.80 -4.50 1.39
CA TYR A 42 6.78 -5.96 1.20
C TYR A 42 5.90 -6.70 2.22
N ASP A 43 5.78 -6.14 3.44
CA ASP A 43 4.95 -6.72 4.49
C ASP A 43 3.43 -6.41 4.33
N GLY A 44 3.03 -5.72 3.25
CA GLY A 44 1.64 -5.29 3.04
C GLY A 44 1.25 -4.04 3.84
N SER A 45 2.20 -3.44 4.56
CA SER A 45 2.02 -2.18 5.26
C SER A 45 2.21 -0.99 4.32
N VAL A 46 1.47 0.09 4.58
CA VAL A 46 1.61 1.36 3.85
C VAL A 46 2.46 2.30 4.70
N SER A 47 3.53 2.84 4.11
CA SER A 47 4.37 3.85 4.75
C SER A 47 4.24 5.16 3.97
N CYS A 48 3.80 6.23 4.64
CA CYS A 48 3.64 7.54 4.03
C CYS A 48 4.70 8.52 4.54
N THR A 49 5.10 9.48 3.71
CA THR A 49 5.92 10.60 4.14
C THR A 49 5.15 11.43 5.17
N GLU A 50 5.85 11.99 6.15
CA GLU A 50 5.28 12.90 7.14
C GLU A 50 5.72 14.32 6.82
N LYS A 51 5.18 14.88 5.73
CA LYS A 51 5.36 16.29 5.42
C LYS A 51 4.34 17.09 6.21
N ALA A 52 4.77 18.21 6.77
CA ALA A 52 3.87 19.23 7.26
C ALA A 52 3.12 19.81 6.05
N CYS A 53 2.03 19.16 5.68
CA CYS A 53 1.11 19.65 4.68
C CYS A 53 0.48 20.89 5.28
N GLY A 54 0.89 22.05 4.80
CA GLY A 54 0.20 23.28 5.13
C GLY A 54 -1.25 23.11 4.71
N TYR A 55 -2.14 22.81 5.65
CA TYR A 55 -3.42 23.50 5.65
C TYR A 55 -3.06 24.98 5.77
N GLY A 56 -2.76 25.55 4.61
CA GLY A 56 -2.55 26.97 4.44
C GLY A 56 -3.91 27.61 4.52
N LYS A 57 -4.25 28.04 5.75
CA LYS A 57 -5.39 28.82 6.25
C LYS A 57 -6.34 28.04 7.13
#